data_AF-A0A7S3PRI9-F1
#
_entry.id   AF-A0A7S3PRI9-F1
#
_cell.length_a   1.000
_cell.length_b   1.000
_cell.length_c   1.000
_cell.angle_alpha   90.00
_cell.angle_beta   90.00
_cell.angle_gamma   90.00
#
_symmetry.space_group_name_H-M   'P 1'
#
loop_
_entity.id
_entity.type
_entity.pdbx_description
1 polymer ?
#
loop_
_entity_poly.entity_id
_entity_poly.type
_entity_poly.pdbx_seq_one_letter_code
_entity_poly.pdbx_strand_id
1 'polypeptide(L)'
;VLISALEKGEEAVVQEGLKTLVEVVEEHPRFLVGYLEGLGQLMNQVASLSTLEDDTRMLGVELLLTVSEKMPAAMRKQVQIVDAIVTSSMNLIAEGSCIEEEALEGNQDPDEELSD
;
A
#
# COMPACT_ATOMS: atom_id res chain seq x y z
N VAL A 1 -4.51 -9.11 16.92
CA VAL A 1 -5.36 -9.97 16.06
C VAL A 1 -4.94 -9.82 14.60
N LEU A 2 -4.99 -8.62 14.01
CA LEU A 2 -4.62 -8.39 12.61
C LEU A 2 -3.18 -8.83 12.27
N ILE A 3 -2.17 -8.35 13.01
CA ILE A 3 -0.77 -8.79 12.81
C ILE A 3 -0.61 -10.31 12.96
N SER A 4 -1.27 -10.91 13.94
CA SER A 4 -1.19 -12.36 14.15
C SER A 4 -1.86 -13.18 13.03
N ALA A 5 -2.87 -12.62 12.34
CA ALA A 5 -3.45 -13.25 11.16
C ALA A 5 -2.50 -13.13 9.95
N LEU A 6 -1.87 -11.96 9.77
CA LEU A 6 -0.84 -11.75 8.75
C LEU A 6 0.36 -12.68 8.95
N GLU A 7 0.84 -12.85 10.18
CA GLU A 7 1.92 -13.79 10.53
C GLU A 7 1.59 -15.25 10.23
N LYS A 8 0.31 -15.60 10.14
CA LYS A 8 -0.17 -16.95 9.76
C LYS A 8 -0.41 -17.09 8.25
N GLY A 9 -0.17 -16.04 7.47
CA GLY A 9 -0.46 -16.01 6.04
C GLY A 9 -1.96 -15.90 5.70
N GLU A 10 -2.80 -15.46 6.64
CA GLU A 10 -4.24 -15.29 6.43
C GLU A 10 -4.57 -13.96 5.73
N GLU A 11 -3.77 -13.57 4.72
CA GLU A 11 -3.85 -12.26 4.07
C GLU A 11 -5.21 -12.02 3.41
N ALA A 12 -5.79 -13.00 2.73
CA ALA A 12 -7.11 -12.87 2.10
C ALA A 12 -8.21 -12.46 3.10
N VAL A 13 -8.22 -13.04 4.30
CA VAL A 13 -9.18 -12.70 5.37
C VAL A 13 -8.92 -11.29 5.89
N VAL A 14 -7.65 -10.91 6.02
CA VAL A 14 -7.28 -9.55 6.43
C VAL A 14 -7.69 -8.54 5.37
N GLN A 15 -7.51 -8.84 4.09
CA GLN A 15 -7.94 -7.97 2.98
C GLN A 15 -9.45 -7.73 3.00
N GLU A 16 -10.27 -8.78 3.18
CA GLU A 16 -11.73 -8.64 3.32
C GLU A 16 -12.12 -7.75 4.51
N GLY A 17 -11.44 -7.95 5.65
CA GLY A 17 -11.63 -7.13 6.84
C GLY A 17 -11.24 -5.66 6.63
N LEU A 18 -10.13 -5.40 5.95
CA LEU A 18 -9.68 -4.05 5.64
C LEU A 18 -10.62 -3.35 4.65
N LYS A 19 -11.09 -4.03 3.60
CA LYS A 19 -12.11 -3.50 2.67
C LYS A 19 -13.38 -3.10 3.41
N THR A 20 -13.86 -3.96 4.31
CA THR A 20 -15.03 -3.65 5.14
C THR A 20 -14.78 -2.42 6.03
N LEU A 21 -13.57 -2.27 6.59
CA LEU A 21 -13.24 -1.09 7.39
C LEU A 21 -13.20 0.20 6.56
N VAL A 22 -12.71 0.14 5.33
CA VAL A 22 -12.76 1.28 4.40
C VAL A 22 -14.21 1.70 4.18
N GLU A 23 -15.10 0.76 3.82
CA GLU A 23 -16.55 1.00 3.64
C GLU A 23 -17.18 1.64 4.90
N VAL A 24 -16.87 1.12 6.08
CA VAL A 24 -17.37 1.67 7.35
C VAL A 24 -16.91 3.12 7.56
N VAL A 25 -15.65 3.45 7.24
CA VAL A 25 -15.17 4.84 7.37
C VAL A 25 -15.80 5.74 6.31
N GLU A 26 -16.07 5.23 5.12
CA GLU A 26 -16.78 5.97 4.07
C GLU A 26 -18.19 6.39 4.50
N GLU A 27 -18.95 5.47 5.09
CA GLU A 27 -20.33 5.69 5.53
C GLU A 27 -20.40 6.37 6.92
N HIS A 28 -19.48 6.00 7.81
CA HIS A 28 -19.49 6.36 9.22
C HIS A 28 -18.10 6.83 9.69
N PRO A 29 -17.61 7.99 9.21
CA PRO A 29 -16.22 8.39 9.40
C PRO A 29 -15.79 8.45 10.87
N ARG A 30 -16.67 8.90 11.76
CA ARG A 30 -16.35 9.01 13.20
C ARG A 30 -16.23 7.67 13.92
N PHE A 31 -16.51 6.53 13.28
CA PHE A 31 -16.43 5.21 13.89
C PHE A 31 -15.05 4.92 14.51
N LEU A 32 -13.96 5.36 13.84
CA LEU A 32 -12.58 5.12 14.27
C LEU A 32 -11.90 6.31 14.97
N VAL A 33 -12.63 7.41 15.23
CA VAL A 33 -12.01 8.66 15.72
C VAL A 33 -11.25 8.50 17.06
N GLY A 34 -11.70 7.58 17.90
CA GLY A 34 -11.05 7.26 19.18
C GLY A 34 -9.81 6.36 19.07
N TYR A 35 -9.56 5.78 17.89
CA TYR A 35 -8.52 4.78 17.65
C TYR A 35 -7.47 5.22 16.62
N LEU A 36 -7.52 6.48 16.16
CA LEU A 36 -6.72 6.95 15.02
C LEU A 36 -5.21 6.76 15.19
N GLU A 37 -4.67 6.96 16.39
CA GLU A 37 -3.23 6.80 16.63
C GLU A 37 -2.81 5.33 16.46
N GLY A 38 -3.53 4.41 17.10
CA GLY A 38 -3.25 2.97 16.99
C GLY A 38 -3.52 2.43 15.59
N LEU A 39 -4.57 2.91 14.93
CA LEU A 39 -4.86 2.58 13.54
C LEU A 39 -3.74 3.08 12.62
N GLY A 40 -3.28 4.31 12.82
CA GLY A 40 -2.16 4.93 12.12
C GLY A 40 -0.90 4.08 12.18
N GLN A 41 -0.48 3.71 13.39
CA GLN A 41 0.70 2.88 13.62
C GLN A 41 0.56 1.50 12.97
N LEU A 42 -0.59 0.86 13.16
CA LEU A 42 -0.84 -0.49 12.65
C LEU A 42 -0.84 -0.51 11.11
N MET A 43 -1.55 0.42 10.46
CA MET A 43 -1.63 0.45 9.00
C MET A 43 -0.32 0.91 8.37
N ASN A 44 0.44 1.80 9.03
CA ASN A 44 1.79 2.10 8.59
C ASN A 44 2.70 0.86 8.62
N GLN A 45 2.59 0.04 9.67
CA GLN A 45 3.32 -1.22 9.75
C GLN A 45 2.91 -2.18 8.61
N VAL A 46 1.61 -2.34 8.37
CA VAL A 46 1.09 -3.18 7.26
C VAL A 46 1.61 -2.68 5.90
N ALA A 47 1.49 -1.38 5.63
CA ALA A 47 1.89 -0.79 4.36
C ALA A 47 3.40 -0.86 4.06
N SER A 48 4.24 -0.96 5.10
CA SER A 48 5.70 -0.98 4.97
C SER A 48 6.31 -2.38 5.04
N LEU A 49 5.50 -3.42 5.28
CA LEU A 49 6.00 -4.78 5.47
C LEU A 49 6.10 -5.51 4.12
N SER A 50 7.27 -5.44 3.48
CA SER A 50 7.54 -5.99 2.14
C SER A 50 7.35 -7.52 2.01
N THR A 51 7.16 -8.24 3.11
CA THR A 51 6.85 -9.66 3.09
C THR A 51 5.36 -9.97 2.84
N LEU A 52 4.49 -8.96 2.91
CA LEU A 52 3.06 -9.08 2.61
C LEU A 52 2.78 -8.84 1.14
N GLU A 53 1.64 -9.33 0.65
CA GLU A 53 1.16 -9.06 -0.71
C GLU A 53 0.91 -7.55 -0.92
N ASP A 54 1.16 -7.07 -2.15
CA ASP A 54 0.94 -5.68 -2.54
C ASP A 54 -0.49 -5.22 -2.24
N ASP A 55 -1.48 -6.06 -2.55
CA ASP A 55 -2.91 -5.80 -2.27
C ASP A 55 -3.17 -5.55 -0.78
N THR A 56 -2.51 -6.32 0.10
CA THR A 56 -2.61 -6.14 1.56
C THR A 56 -1.96 -4.82 2.00
N ARG A 57 -0.78 -4.49 1.47
CA ARG A 57 -0.07 -3.23 1.78
C ARG A 57 -0.85 -2.01 1.29
N MET A 58 -1.40 -2.09 0.08
CA MET A 58 -2.22 -1.06 -0.55
C MET A 58 -3.49 -0.77 0.25
N LEU A 59 -4.19 -1.79 0.74
CA LEU A 59 -5.37 -1.60 1.61
C LEU A 59 -5.02 -0.89 2.92
N GLY A 60 -3.83 -1.11 3.46
CA GLY A 60 -3.33 -0.36 4.61
C GLY A 60 -3.21 1.13 4.32
N VAL A 61 -2.64 1.49 3.16
CA VAL A 61 -2.55 2.88 2.69
C VAL A 61 -3.94 3.46 2.40
N GLU A 62 -4.80 2.72 1.71
CA GLU A 62 -6.16 3.14 1.36
C GLU A 62 -6.96 3.51 2.61
N LEU A 63 -6.96 2.67 3.65
CA LEU A 63 -7.69 2.97 4.89
C LEU A 63 -7.17 4.25 5.56
N LEU A 64 -5.85 4.48 5.58
CA LEU A 64 -5.27 5.71 6.11
C LEU A 64 -5.66 6.94 5.29
N LEU A 65 -5.72 6.80 3.97
CA LEU A 65 -6.16 7.85 3.06
C LEU A 65 -7.64 8.17 3.26
N THR A 66 -8.52 7.16 3.28
CA THR A 66 -9.96 7.32 3.50
C THR A 66 -10.25 8.04 4.82
N VAL A 67 -9.59 7.62 5.91
CA VAL A 67 -9.68 8.29 7.21
C VAL A 67 -9.27 9.77 7.10
N SER A 68 -8.21 10.05 6.35
CA SER A 68 -7.69 11.40 6.16
C SER A 68 -8.60 12.31 5.36
N GLU A 69 -9.23 11.77 4.33
CA GLU A 69 -10.20 12.49 3.50
C GLU A 69 -11.51 12.77 4.25
N LYS A 70 -12.02 11.78 5.00
CA LYS A 70 -13.33 11.90 5.66
C LYS A 70 -13.25 12.62 7.01
N MET A 71 -12.09 12.65 7.67
CA MET A 71 -11.88 13.30 8.97
C MET A 71 -10.68 14.25 9.02
N PRO A 72 -10.58 15.26 8.13
CA PRO A 72 -9.41 16.13 8.04
C PRO A 72 -9.14 16.90 9.34
N ALA A 73 -10.18 17.29 10.08
CA ALA A 73 -10.03 17.98 11.35
C ALA A 73 -9.39 17.10 12.45
N ALA A 74 -9.71 15.80 12.47
CA ALA A 74 -9.10 14.86 13.40
C ALA A 74 -7.64 14.56 13.01
N MET A 75 -7.37 14.48 11.71
CA MET A 75 -6.03 14.17 11.17
C MET A 75 -5.00 15.28 11.33
N ARG A 76 -5.40 16.55 11.51
CA ARG A 76 -4.45 17.64 11.81
C ARG A 76 -3.61 17.40 13.05
N LYS A 77 -4.09 16.57 13.99
CA LYS A 77 -3.36 16.20 15.21
C LYS A 77 -2.47 14.97 15.02
N GLN A 78 -2.59 14.29 13.89
CA GLN A 78 -1.93 13.03 13.58
C GLN A 78 -0.94 13.19 12.42
N VAL A 79 -0.04 14.18 12.53
CA VAL A 79 0.92 14.54 11.46
C VAL A 79 1.76 13.33 11.01
N GLN A 80 2.11 12.45 11.94
CA GLN A 80 2.87 11.22 11.66
C GLN A 80 2.15 10.28 10.67
N ILE A 81 0.82 10.28 10.66
CA ILE A 81 0.05 9.45 9.70
C ILE A 81 0.18 10.02 8.29
N VAL A 82 0.23 11.35 8.15
CA VAL A 82 0.41 11.99 6.85
C VAL A 82 1.79 11.67 6.27
N ASP A 83 2.84 11.76 7.09
CA ASP A 83 4.21 11.40 6.68
C ASP A 83 4.32 9.91 6.27
N ALA A 84 3.64 9.04 7.00
CA ALA A 84 3.54 7.61 6.70
C ALA A 84 2.83 7.34 5.37
N ILE A 85 1.69 8.01 5.10
CA ILE A 85 0.98 7.87 3.82
C ILE A 85 1.90 8.24 2.67
N VAL A 86 2.59 9.38 2.73
CA VAL A 86 3.47 9.84 1.65
C VAL A 86 4.61 8.84 1.43
N THR A 87 5.27 8.41 2.51
CA THR A 87 6.41 7.49 2.42
C THR A 87 6.00 6.13 1.86
N SER A 88 4.97 5.50 2.42
CA SER A 88 4.51 4.18 1.97
C SER A 88 3.97 4.22 0.55
N SER A 89 3.28 5.30 0.15
CA SER A 89 2.81 5.46 -1.24
C SER A 89 3.99 5.57 -2.22
N MET A 90 5.02 6.36 -1.89
CA MET A 90 6.19 6.51 -2.76
C MET A 90 6.97 5.20 -2.91
N ASN A 91 7.09 4.41 -1.84
CA ASN A 91 7.73 3.09 -1.91
C ASN A 91 6.95 2.12 -2.81
N LEU A 92 5.63 2.03 -2.64
CA LEU A 92 4.77 1.18 -3.49
C LEU A 92 4.83 1.61 -4.96
N ILE A 93 4.83 2.92 -5.23
CA ILE A 93 4.99 3.46 -6.59
C ILE A 93 6.36 3.07 -7.17
N ALA A 94 7.43 3.22 -6.38
CA ALA A 94 8.78 2.89 -6.81
C ALA A 94 8.90 1.40 -7.15
N GLU A 95 8.36 0.52 -6.30
CA GLU A 95 8.32 -0.93 -6.51
C GLU A 95 7.60 -1.31 -7.82
N GLY A 96 6.43 -0.74 -8.08
CA GLY A 96 5.67 -1.01 -9.31
C GLY A 96 6.28 -0.38 -10.58
N SER A 97 7.09 0.67 -10.44
CA SER A 97 7.71 1.38 -11.56
C SER A 97 8.99 0.74 -12.12
N CYS A 98 9.52 -0.30 -11.46
CA CYS A 98 10.70 -1.04 -11.93
C CYS A 98 10.41 -2.04 -13.06
N ILE A 99 9.27 -1.92 -13.75
CA ILE A 99 8.89 -2.78 -14.87
C ILE A 99 9.24 -2.05 -16.18
N GLU A 100 10.02 -2.73 -17.02
CA GLU A 100 10.56 -2.32 -18.34
C GLU A 100 11.99 -1.74 -18.37
N GLU A 101 12.99 -2.57 -18.04
CA GLU A 101 14.34 -2.45 -18.63
C GLU A 101 14.88 -3.81 -19.13
N GLU A 102 14.02 -4.70 -19.63
CA GLU A 102 14.43 -5.97 -20.25
C GLU A 102 13.73 -6.17 -21.62
N ALA A 103 14.10 -5.36 -22.62
CA ALA A 103 13.68 -5.60 -24.02
C ALA A 103 14.62 -4.98 -25.08
N LEU A 104 15.91 -4.73 -24.79
CA LEU A 104 16.84 -4.16 -25.77
C LEU A 104 18.09 -4.99 -26.05
N GLU A 105 18.16 -6.24 -25.60
CA GLU A 105 19.22 -7.16 -26.01
C GLU A 105 18.73 -8.14 -27.08
N GLY A 106 19.21 -7.93 -28.31
CA GLY A 106 19.26 -8.99 -29.33
C GLY A 106 18.59 -8.67 -30.65
N ASN A 107 19.25 -7.87 -31.49
CA ASN A 107 19.29 -8.13 -32.93
C ASN A 107 20.65 -7.62 -33.45
N GLN A 108 21.70 -8.40 -33.18
CA GLN A 108 22.91 -8.37 -34.01
C GLN A 108 22.63 -9.32 -35.17
N ASP A 109 22.26 -8.77 -36.33
CA ASP A 109 22.27 -9.53 -37.58
C ASP A 109 23.73 -9.90 -37.91
N PRO A 110 24.11 -11.19 -38.02
CA PRO A 110 25.49 -11.58 -38.29
C PRO A 110 25.84 -11.60 -39.79
N ASP A 111 24.92 -11.26 -40.70
CA ASP A 111 25.02 -11.62 -42.11
C ASP A 111 25.19 -10.42 -43.07
N GLU A 112 25.94 -9.38 -42.66
CA GLU A 112 26.50 -8.38 -43.60
C GLU A 112 28.02 -8.55 -43.76
N GLU A 113 28.49 -9.78 -44.02
CA GLU A 113 29.75 -9.97 -44.73
C GLU A 113 29.56 -10.90 -45.94
N LEU A 114 29.89 -10.34 -47.11
CA LEU A 114 30.32 -11.00 -48.36
C LEU A 114 29.23 -11.61 -49.26
N SER A 115 28.83 -10.84 -50.27
CA SER A 115 28.67 -11.37 -51.64
C SER A 115 29.22 -10.35 -52.65
N ASP A 116 30.39 -10.72 -53.21
CA ASP A 116 31.08 -10.32 -54.46
C ASP A 116 30.91 -8.90 -55.07
#